data_AF-A0A1V6K4H5-F1
#
_entry.id   AF-A0A1V6K4H5-F1
#
_cell.length_a   1.000
_cell.length_b   1.000
_cell.length_c   1.000
_cell.angle_alpha   90.00
_cell.angle_beta   90.00
_cell.angle_gamma   90.00
#
_symmetry.space_group_name_H-M   'P 1'
#
loop_
_entity.id
_entity.type
_entity.pdbx_description
1 polymer ?
#
loop_
_entity_poly.entity_id
_entity_poly.type
_entity_poly.pdbx_seq_one_letter_code
_entity_poly.pdbx_strand_id
1 'polypeptide(L)'
;MIAALDYGRARTGVAILEGGVSLPVEPVTGGGWERILSRIGEMKRERGLELVILGLPLASGGRPTELSTEVEALAEVIRSAGVEVLLQPEAGSTKEVASMPVKHRRRTGRRDSLAAMVILDRYLAER
;
A
#
# COMPACT_ATOMS: atom_id res chain seq x y z
N MET A 1 -13.98 2.45 7.33
CA MET A 1 -12.88 1.43 7.34
C MET A 1 -11.61 2.02 6.72
N ILE A 2 -10.42 1.61 7.17
CA ILE A 2 -9.12 2.04 6.62
C ILE A 2 -8.43 0.83 5.96
N ALA A 3 -7.85 1.05 4.78
CA ALA A 3 -6.97 0.09 4.12
C ALA A 3 -5.64 0.76 3.73
N ALA A 4 -4.60 -0.03 3.58
CA ALA A 4 -3.32 0.40 3.02
C ALA A 4 -2.95 -0.40 1.79
N LEU A 5 -2.27 0.24 0.85
CA LEU A 5 -1.81 -0.31 -0.41
C LEU A 5 -0.31 -0.05 -0.59
N ASP A 6 0.42 -1.11 -0.93
CA ASP A 6 1.81 -1.04 -1.40
C ASP A 6 1.80 -1.26 -2.91
N TYR A 7 1.92 -0.18 -3.69
CA TYR A 7 1.76 -0.24 -5.14
C TYR A 7 3.00 -0.81 -5.83
N GLY A 8 2.80 -1.92 -6.54
CA GLY A 8 3.74 -2.44 -7.52
C GLY A 8 3.02 -2.78 -8.82
N ARG A 9 3.68 -2.50 -9.95
CA ARG A 9 3.12 -2.70 -11.31
C ARG A 9 2.57 -4.11 -11.55
N ALA A 10 3.26 -5.14 -11.06
CA ALA A 10 2.83 -6.54 -11.21
C ALA A 10 1.88 -7.01 -10.08
N ARG A 11 2.03 -6.41 -8.89
CA ARG A 11 1.38 -6.84 -7.66
C ARG A 11 1.30 -5.66 -6.70
N THR A 12 0.11 -5.42 -6.18
CA THR A 12 -0.15 -4.42 -5.14
C THR A 12 -0.53 -5.11 -3.85
N GLY A 13 0.28 -4.94 -2.81
CA GLY A 13 -0.01 -5.45 -1.46
C GLY A 13 -1.20 -4.72 -0.85
N VAL A 14 -2.00 -5.41 -0.04
CA VAL A 14 -3.18 -4.84 0.61
C VAL A 14 -3.22 -5.21 2.09
N ALA A 15 -3.42 -4.22 2.95
CA ALA A 15 -3.71 -4.43 4.37
C ALA A 15 -4.96 -3.66 4.79
N ILE A 16 -5.62 -4.13 5.84
CA ILE A 16 -6.83 -3.51 6.38
C ILE A 16 -6.70 -3.33 7.89
N LEU A 17 -7.35 -2.31 8.43
CA LEU A 17 -7.51 -2.14 9.87
C LEU A 17 -8.79 -2.87 10.31
N GLU A 18 -8.65 -3.88 11.16
CA GLU A 18 -9.77 -4.64 11.70
C GLU A 18 -9.58 -4.85 13.20
N GLY A 19 -10.56 -4.43 14.02
CA GLY A 19 -10.47 -4.55 15.48
C GLY A 19 -9.29 -3.80 16.13
N GLY A 20 -8.79 -2.74 15.48
CA GLY A 20 -7.62 -1.98 15.94
C GLY A 20 -6.26 -2.60 15.58
N VAL A 21 -6.26 -3.67 14.76
CA VAL A 21 -5.04 -4.34 14.31
C VAL A 21 -4.94 -4.29 12.79
N SER A 22 -3.74 -3.98 12.28
CA SER A 22 -3.42 -4.06 10.85
C SER A 22 -3.27 -5.51 10.42
N LEU A 23 -4.03 -5.93 9.41
CA LEU A 23 -4.01 -7.29 8.88
C LEU A 23 -3.67 -7.29 7.39
N PRO A 24 -2.63 -8.04 6.96
CA PRO A 24 -2.36 -8.23 5.54
C PRO A 24 -3.41 -9.14 4.93
N VAL A 25 -3.99 -8.73 3.81
CA VAL A 25 -4.98 -9.51 3.05
C VAL A 25 -4.42 -9.87 1.68
N GLU A 26 -5.22 -10.59 0.88
CA GLU A 26 -4.78 -11.04 -0.44
C GLU A 26 -4.38 -9.84 -1.32
N PRO A 27 -3.18 -9.83 -1.92
CA PRO A 27 -2.75 -8.75 -2.80
C PRO A 27 -3.58 -8.71 -4.08
N VAL A 28 -3.60 -7.54 -4.73
CA VAL A 28 -4.10 -7.42 -6.10
C VAL A 28 -2.99 -7.81 -7.07
N THR A 29 -3.22 -8.83 -7.89
CA THR A 29 -2.26 -9.30 -8.90
C THR A 29 -2.84 -9.19 -10.30
N GLY A 30 -2.05 -8.66 -11.24
CA GLY A 30 -2.47 -8.49 -12.64
C GLY A 30 -3.57 -7.43 -12.83
N GLY A 31 -3.85 -7.07 -14.09
CA GLY A 31 -4.92 -6.12 -14.43
C GLY A 31 -4.68 -4.65 -14.04
N GLY A 32 -3.49 -4.31 -13.52
CA GLY A 32 -3.09 -2.93 -13.25
C GLY A 32 -4.06 -2.15 -12.35
N TRP A 33 -4.22 -0.87 -12.63
CA TRP A 33 -5.04 0.04 -11.82
C TRP A 33 -6.53 -0.31 -11.84
N GLU A 34 -7.06 -0.86 -12.94
CA GLU A 34 -8.47 -1.27 -13.02
C GLU A 34 -8.80 -2.32 -11.95
N ARG A 35 -7.92 -3.29 -11.74
CA ARG A 35 -8.13 -4.33 -10.72
C ARG A 35 -7.99 -3.77 -9.31
N ILE A 36 -7.10 -2.79 -9.10
CA ILE A 36 -6.97 -2.07 -7.82
C ILE A 36 -8.26 -1.32 -7.51
N LEU A 37 -8.79 -0.55 -8.47
CA LEU A 37 -10.04 0.20 -8.32
C LEU A 37 -11.25 -0.71 -8.10
N SER A 38 -11.32 -1.83 -8.82
CA SER A 38 -12.35 -2.85 -8.62
C SER A 38 -12.32 -3.38 -7.18
N ARG A 39 -11.13 -3.73 -6.68
CA ARG A 39 -10.94 -4.20 -5.30
C ARG A 39 -11.31 -3.14 -4.26
N ILE A 40 -10.94 -1.88 -4.48
CA ILE A 40 -11.33 -0.74 -3.63
C ILE A 40 -12.85 -0.58 -3.63
N GLY A 41 -13.49 -0.67 -4.80
CA GLY A 41 -14.93 -0.58 -4.95
C GLY A 41 -15.69 -1.69 -4.22
N GLU A 42 -15.17 -2.93 -4.26
CA GLU A 42 -15.69 -4.03 -3.45
C GLU A 42 -15.58 -3.74 -1.95
N MET A 43 -14.39 -3.35 -1.47
CA MET A 43 -14.18 -3.02 -0.04
C MET A 43 -15.07 -1.85 0.41
N LYS A 44 -15.27 -0.85 -0.45
CA LYS A 44 -16.19 0.27 -0.20
C LYS A 44 -17.62 -0.21 -0.01
N ARG A 45 -18.12 -1.07 -0.92
CA ARG A 45 -19.50 -1.61 -0.85
C ARG A 45 -19.71 -2.57 0.32
N GLU A 46 -18.76 -3.45 0.57
CA GLU A 46 -18.92 -4.55 1.55
C GLU A 46 -18.59 -4.12 2.98
N ARG A 47 -17.66 -3.19 3.15
CA ARG A 47 -17.04 -2.89 4.46
C ARG A 47 -16.97 -1.40 4.79
N GLY A 48 -17.51 -0.53 3.93
CA GLY A 48 -17.48 0.91 4.16
C GLY A 48 -16.06 1.48 4.20
N LEU A 49 -15.22 1.10 3.23
CA LEU A 49 -13.90 1.72 3.05
C LEU A 49 -14.03 3.22 2.79
N GLU A 50 -13.42 4.02 3.66
CA GLU A 50 -13.48 5.49 3.64
C GLU A 50 -12.12 6.08 3.30
N LEU A 51 -11.04 5.44 3.75
CA LEU A 51 -9.68 5.92 3.64
C LEU A 51 -8.73 4.84 3.15
N VAL A 52 -7.92 5.19 2.15
CA VAL A 52 -6.78 4.41 1.65
C VAL A 52 -5.48 5.12 1.98
N ILE A 53 -4.55 4.39 2.60
CA ILE A 53 -3.15 4.82 2.78
C ILE A 53 -2.32 4.19 1.67
N LEU A 54 -1.71 5.01 0.82
CA LEU A 54 -0.91 4.52 -0.31
C LEU A 54 0.57 4.78 -0.03
N GLY A 55 1.38 3.72 -0.07
CA GLY A 55 2.85 3.84 0.07
C GLY A 55 3.41 4.73 -1.03
N LEU A 56 4.21 5.72 -0.65
CA LEU A 56 4.88 6.64 -1.55
C LEU A 56 6.37 6.30 -1.57
N PRO A 57 6.84 5.51 -2.55
CA PRO A 57 8.24 5.13 -2.64
C PRO A 57 9.07 6.37 -2.92
N LEU A 58 10.12 6.61 -2.14
CA LEU A 58 11.05 7.70 -2.35
C LEU A 58 12.48 7.18 -2.49
N ALA A 59 13.26 7.82 -3.35
CA ALA A 59 14.69 7.55 -3.45
C ALA A 59 15.43 7.95 -2.15
N SER A 60 16.67 7.48 -2.00
CA SER A 60 17.55 7.94 -0.91
C SER A 60 17.65 9.48 -0.96
N GLY A 61 17.35 10.11 0.19
CA GLY A 61 17.23 11.57 0.32
C GLY A 61 15.84 12.14 0.06
N GLY A 62 14.79 11.32 -0.05
CA GLY A 62 13.39 11.76 -0.11
C GLY A 62 12.94 12.29 -1.47
N ARG A 63 13.71 12.04 -2.54
CA ARG A 63 13.37 12.51 -3.88
C ARG A 63 12.32 11.59 -4.55
N PRO A 64 11.38 12.15 -5.34
CA PRO A 64 10.46 11.35 -6.14
C PRO A 64 11.17 10.45 -7.15
N THR A 65 10.52 9.34 -7.49
CA THR A 65 10.90 8.33 -8.48
C THR A 65 9.81 8.21 -9.54
N GLU A 66 10.06 7.51 -10.64
CA GLU A 66 9.02 7.19 -11.63
C GLU A 66 7.80 6.50 -10.98
N LEU A 67 8.07 5.59 -10.03
CA LEU A 67 7.01 4.90 -9.29
C LEU A 67 6.24 5.84 -8.35
N SER A 68 6.87 6.90 -7.84
CA SER A 68 6.20 7.93 -7.04
C SER A 68 5.15 8.67 -7.88
N THR A 69 5.50 9.03 -9.12
CA THR A 69 4.57 9.68 -10.04
C THR A 69 3.37 8.78 -10.36
N GLU A 70 3.60 7.47 -10.55
CA GLU A 70 2.53 6.49 -10.75
C GLU A 70 1.62 6.38 -9.51
N VAL A 71 2.21 6.36 -8.31
CA VAL A 71 1.47 6.34 -7.04
C VAL A 71 0.60 7.59 -6.88
N GLU A 72 1.14 8.76 -7.16
CA GLU A 72 0.41 10.02 -7.08
C GLU A 72 -0.76 10.05 -8.08
N ALA A 73 -0.54 9.61 -9.31
CA ALA A 73 -1.59 9.50 -10.32
C ALA A 73 -2.67 8.47 -9.93
N LEU A 74 -2.27 7.31 -9.40
CA LEU A 74 -3.22 6.32 -8.88
C LEU A 74 -4.04 6.90 -7.71
N ALA A 75 -3.44 7.70 -6.83
CA ALA A 75 -4.15 8.35 -5.74
C ALA A 75 -5.27 9.27 -6.25
N GLU A 76 -5.01 10.06 -7.30
CA GLU A 76 -6.05 10.91 -7.92
C GLU A 76 -7.19 10.10 -8.54
N VAL A 77 -6.87 8.95 -9.17
CA VAL A 77 -7.90 8.07 -9.73
C VAL A 77 -8.76 7.46 -8.61
N ILE A 78 -8.15 7.03 -7.50
CA ILE A 78 -8.89 6.51 -6.34
C ILE A 78 -9.75 7.61 -5.69
N ARG A 79 -9.22 8.83 -5.55
CA ARG A 79 -9.97 10.00 -5.05
C ARG A 79 -11.19 10.29 -5.93
N SER A 80 -11.02 10.20 -7.25
CA SER A 80 -12.12 10.37 -8.21
C SER A 80 -13.21 9.28 -8.09
N ALA A 81 -12.88 8.10 -7.55
CA ALA A 81 -13.85 7.06 -7.19
C ALA A 81 -14.55 7.30 -5.83
N GLY A 82 -14.29 8.46 -5.20
CA GLY A 82 -14.91 8.91 -3.96
C GLY A 82 -14.40 8.18 -2.73
N VAL A 83 -13.11 7.85 -2.68
CA VAL A 83 -12.42 7.31 -1.49
C VAL A 83 -11.32 8.28 -1.11
N GLU A 84 -11.20 8.62 0.18
CA GLU A 84 -10.12 9.47 0.64
C GLU A 84 -8.78 8.74 0.49
N VAL A 85 -7.73 9.45 0.10
CA VAL A 85 -6.39 8.88 -0.05
C VAL A 85 -5.38 9.75 0.67
N LEU A 86 -4.55 9.13 1.51
CA LEU A 86 -3.34 9.73 2.08
C LEU A 86 -2.11 8.98 1.58
N LEU A 87 -1.04 9.72 1.32
CA LEU A 87 0.23 9.17 0.89
C LEU A 87 1.15 9.00 2.10
N GLN A 88 1.73 7.81 2.27
CA GLN A 88 2.68 7.53 3.34
C GLN A 88 4.09 7.44 2.75
N PRO A 89 5.00 8.41 3.03
CA PRO A 89 6.37 8.35 2.55
C PRO A 89 7.13 7.10 3.00
N GLU A 90 7.83 6.49 2.04
CA GLU A 90 8.71 5.35 2.23
C GLU A 90 10.14 5.73 1.82
N ALA A 91 10.90 6.28 2.78
CA ALA A 91 12.29 6.63 2.54
C ALA A 91 13.17 5.38 2.66
N GLY A 92 13.76 4.96 1.54
CA GLY A 92 14.82 3.95 1.54
C GLY A 92 16.15 4.54 2.04
N SER A 93 16.33 4.69 3.35
CA SER A 93 17.65 5.04 3.89
C SER A 93 18.62 3.90 3.57
N THR A 94 19.78 4.22 3.00
CA THR A 94 20.82 3.24 2.61
C THR A 94 21.27 2.33 3.76
N LYS A 95 21.10 2.79 5.01
CA LYS A 95 21.36 2.00 6.23
C LYS A 95 20.33 0.90 6.49
N GLU A 96 19.05 1.12 6.19
CA GLU A 96 17.98 0.13 6.42
C GLU A 96 18.11 -1.05 5.43
N VAL A 97 18.43 -0.76 4.17
CA VAL A 97 18.62 -1.78 3.12
C VAL A 97 19.87 -2.64 3.36
N ALA A 98 20.95 -2.05 3.89
CA ALA A 98 22.19 -2.78 4.19
C ALA A 98 22.08 -3.72 5.41
N SER A 99 21.14 -3.47 6.32
CA SER A 99 20.92 -4.29 7.53
C SER A 99 19.84 -5.35 7.38
N MET A 100 19.09 -5.38 6.27
CA MET A 100 18.04 -6.37 6.06
C MET A 100 18.64 -7.70 5.59
N PRO A 101 18.56 -8.78 6.39
CA PRO A 101 18.97 -10.09 5.93
C PRO A 101 18.05 -10.54 4.79
N VAL A 102 18.60 -10.67 3.58
CA VAL A 102 17.92 -11.23 2.42
C VAL A 102 17.68 -12.73 2.68
N LYS A 103 16.63 -13.05 3.43
CA LYS A 103 16.16 -14.43 3.57
C LYS A 103 15.18 -14.72 2.44
N HIS A 104 15.65 -15.48 1.45
CA HIS A 104 14.78 -16.32 0.63
C HIS A 104 13.89 -17.15 1.56
N ARG A 105 12.64 -16.72 1.78
CA ARG A 105 11.64 -17.46 2.56
C ARG A 105 10.39 -17.63 1.71
N ARG A 106 9.96 -18.89 1.60
CA ARG A 106 8.83 -19.40 0.79
C ARG A 106 7.64 -18.43 0.70
N ARG A 107 7.19 -18.21 -0.54
CA ARG A 107 6.05 -17.39 -0.97
C ARG A 107 4.72 -18.02 -0.53
N THR A 108 3.99 -17.33 0.34
CA THR A 108 2.55 -17.53 0.56
C THR A 108 1.89 -16.18 0.31
N GLY A 109 0.75 -16.12 -0.39
CA GLY A 109 0.14 -14.87 -0.87
C GLY A 109 -0.09 -13.79 0.21
N ARG A 110 -0.30 -14.20 1.48
CA ARG A 110 -0.42 -13.28 2.64
C ARG A 110 0.89 -12.59 3.06
N ARG A 111 2.07 -13.16 2.75
CA ARG A 111 3.36 -12.47 2.98
C ARG A 111 3.58 -11.32 2.01
N ASP A 112 2.94 -11.39 0.85
CA ASP A 112 3.13 -10.41 -0.22
C ASP A 112 2.43 -9.07 0.07
N SER A 113 1.65 -8.99 1.16
CA SER A 113 1.01 -7.76 1.64
C SER A 113 1.60 -7.23 2.96
N LEU A 114 2.74 -7.77 3.41
CA LEU A 114 3.38 -7.31 4.65
C LEU A 114 3.83 -5.84 4.57
N ALA A 115 4.29 -5.39 3.40
CA ALA A 115 4.65 -3.98 3.18
C ALA A 115 3.44 -3.06 3.37
N ALA A 116 2.28 -3.43 2.81
CA ALA A 116 1.04 -2.69 3.03
C ALA A 116 0.63 -2.64 4.51
N MET A 117 0.86 -3.71 5.27
CA MET A 117 0.64 -3.72 6.73
C MET A 117 1.57 -2.74 7.44
N VAL A 118 2.86 -2.71 7.08
CA VAL A 118 3.84 -1.76 7.63
C VAL A 118 3.47 -0.31 7.32
N ILE A 119 3.00 -0.03 6.10
CA ILE A 119 2.47 1.29 5.72
C ILE A 119 1.33 1.69 6.65
N LEU A 120 0.37 0.77 6.88
CA LEU A 120 -0.77 1.03 7.76
C LEU A 120 -0.34 1.27 9.21
N ASP A 121 0.56 0.43 9.74
CA ASP A 121 1.09 0.58 11.10
C ASP A 121 1.82 1.90 11.30
N ARG A 122 2.62 2.33 10.31
CA ARG A 122 3.31 3.63 10.34
C ARG A 122 2.32 4.79 10.41
N TYR A 123 1.30 4.78 9.55
CA TYR A 123 0.25 5.80 9.56
C TYR A 123 -0.48 5.86 10.92
N LEU A 124 -0.80 4.71 11.50
CA LEU A 124 -1.48 4.63 12.79
C LEU A 124 -0.60 5.12 13.95
N ALA A 125 0.72 4.94 13.88
CA ALA A 125 1.65 5.40 14.88
C ALA A 125 1.95 6.91 14.81
N GLU A 126 1.78 7.53 13.64
CA GLU A 126 1.97 8.97 13.41
C GLU A 126 0.72 9.82 13.73
N ARG A 127 -0.39 9.16 14.13
CA ARG A 127 -1.69 9.78 14.43
C ARG A 127 -1.89 10.16 15.88
#